data_AF-A0A2W4N1A7-F1
#
_entry.id   AF-A0A2W4N1A7-F1
#
_cell.length_a   1.000
_cell.length_b   1.000
_cell.length_c   1.000
_cell.angle_alpha   90.00
_cell.angle_beta   90.00
_cell.angle_gamma   90.00
#
_symmetry.space_group_name_H-M   'P 1'
#
loop_
_entity.id
_entity.type
_entity.pdbx_description
1 polymer ?
#
loop_
_entity_poly.entity_id
_entity_poly.type
_entity_poly.pdbx_seq_one_letter_code
_entity_poly.pdbx_strand_id
1 'polypeptide(L)'
;MPRAEQYVPAGAGVATGAAARRIPVFDKYMLPKVAFTLVSTASLAGAVLTGLRHGWVDWHLLALRWLAYWFLAMLLGSEVWKIFYLRPSVALRPVPEAVAYGEAMIRLHRRWQQVLVPLAVAAAGGTLAIYSRSAPKALPWALLAGGALVTALVGIALGWLRPVEARRQEPASWTALLGLAAGVAAMGALDVSLQQAALDLPRWLLIGNRILHLWAFSAWLGGALWNIFIAVPAGRVRENMDTVILANFQLERFRVVVRAVFPTIVLTGLLQAWAMFGWSLEPYLSTTWGWLVLAKLGMILSLVGIFITCPMWGACSPIRGVCNLEDLFAPEEEEA
;
A
#
# COMPACT_ATOMS: atom_id res chain seq x y z
N MET A 1 -25.97 13.67 -23.20
CA MET A 1 -25.21 13.98 -21.97
C MET A 1 -25.86 15.18 -21.30
N PRO A 2 -26.78 14.99 -20.33
CA PRO A 2 -27.44 16.11 -19.67
C PRO A 2 -26.55 16.71 -18.57
N ARG A 3 -26.65 18.02 -18.39
CA ARG A 3 -25.93 18.84 -17.41
C ARG A 3 -26.34 18.49 -15.99
N ALA A 4 -25.36 18.27 -15.12
CA ALA A 4 -25.52 18.18 -13.66
C ALA A 4 -25.64 19.59 -13.03
N GLU A 5 -26.64 20.35 -13.45
CA GLU A 5 -27.05 21.60 -12.79
C GLU A 5 -28.47 21.38 -12.28
N GLN A 6 -28.73 21.77 -11.03
CA GLN A 6 -30.00 21.69 -10.30
C GLN A 6 -30.26 20.40 -9.51
N TYR A 7 -29.64 20.29 -8.34
CA TYR A 7 -30.32 19.77 -7.15
C TYR A 7 -29.70 20.43 -5.91
N VAL A 8 -30.36 21.48 -5.41
CA VAL A 8 -30.13 22.03 -4.07
C VAL A 8 -31.52 22.30 -3.50
N PRO A 9 -32.03 21.49 -2.57
CA PRO A 9 -33.14 21.93 -1.75
C PRO A 9 -32.59 22.98 -0.79
N ALA A 10 -33.00 24.24 -1.00
CA ALA A 10 -32.85 25.27 0.00
C ALA A 10 -33.86 24.99 1.14
N GLY A 11 -33.36 24.79 2.35
CA GLY A 11 -34.17 24.85 3.57
C GLY A 11 -34.68 23.51 4.12
N ALA A 12 -33.77 22.70 4.67
CA ALA A 12 -34.13 21.82 5.78
C ALA A 12 -33.55 22.43 7.06
N GLY A 13 -34.44 22.93 7.92
CA GLY A 13 -34.07 23.52 9.20
C GLY A 13 -33.20 22.57 10.03
N VAL A 14 -32.11 23.12 10.56
CA VAL A 14 -31.26 22.42 11.51
C VAL A 14 -32.08 22.18 12.77
N ALA A 15 -32.60 20.96 12.92
CA ALA A 15 -33.17 20.48 14.16
C ALA A 15 -32.06 20.42 15.22
N THR A 16 -31.92 21.49 15.98
CA THR A 16 -31.11 21.59 17.19
C THR A 16 -31.80 20.82 18.32
N GLY A 17 -31.65 19.50 18.36
CA GLY A 17 -32.28 18.74 19.44
C GLY A 17 -32.36 17.24 19.27
N ALA A 18 -31.24 16.56 19.02
CA ALA A 18 -31.14 15.14 19.33
C ALA A 18 -29.68 14.82 19.63
N ALA A 19 -29.42 14.24 20.80
CA ALA A 19 -28.12 13.70 21.14
C ALA A 19 -27.62 12.84 19.97
N ALA A 20 -26.58 13.31 19.29
CA ALA A 20 -25.93 12.58 18.20
C ALA A 20 -25.50 11.21 18.75
N ARG A 21 -26.32 10.19 18.50
CA ARG A 21 -25.98 8.80 18.79
C ARG A 21 -24.69 8.53 18.03
N ARG A 22 -23.57 8.37 18.75
CA ARG A 22 -22.32 7.89 18.15
C ARG A 22 -22.61 6.52 17.58
N ILE A 23 -22.85 6.45 16.27
CA ILE A 23 -22.98 5.17 15.58
C ILE A 23 -21.54 4.64 15.48
N PRO A 24 -21.22 3.46 16.04
CA PRO A 24 -19.88 2.87 15.93
C PRO A 24 -19.68 2.32 14.51
N VAL A 25 -19.60 3.24 13.55
CA VAL A 25 -19.37 3.02 12.12
C VAL A 25 -18.03 2.34 11.90
N PHE A 26 -17.03 2.74 12.68
CA PHE A 26 -15.65 2.39 12.43
C PHE A 26 -15.15 1.18 13.24
N ASP A 27 -15.99 0.38 13.88
CA ASP A 27 -15.52 -0.71 14.76
C ASP A 27 -15.43 -2.10 14.10
N LYS A 28 -15.85 -2.26 12.85
CA LYS A 28 -15.84 -3.57 12.14
C LYS A 28 -14.64 -3.82 11.20
N TYR A 29 -13.44 -3.32 11.52
CA TYR A 29 -12.22 -3.45 10.68
C TYR A 29 -11.36 -4.70 10.96
N MET A 30 -11.95 -5.87 11.17
CA MET A 30 -11.14 -7.08 11.37
C MET A 30 -10.59 -7.64 10.06
N LEU A 31 -11.40 -7.69 9.00
CA LEU A 31 -10.99 -8.29 7.72
C LEU A 31 -9.81 -7.58 7.03
N PRO A 32 -9.76 -6.23 6.93
CA PRO A 32 -8.59 -5.56 6.36
C PRO A 32 -7.30 -5.79 7.16
N LYS A 33 -7.40 -5.93 8.49
CA LYS A 33 -6.26 -6.26 9.34
C LYS A 33 -5.78 -7.69 9.10
N VAL A 34 -6.69 -8.65 8.98
CA VAL A 34 -6.34 -10.03 8.61
C VAL A 34 -5.67 -10.07 7.25
N ALA A 35 -6.20 -9.35 6.24
CA ALA A 35 -5.59 -9.27 4.93
C ALA A 35 -4.19 -8.63 4.97
N PHE A 36 -4.02 -7.58 5.79
CA PHE A 36 -2.73 -6.93 6.03
C PHE A 36 -1.71 -7.89 6.70
N THR A 37 -2.14 -8.71 7.64
CA THR A 37 -1.30 -9.75 8.24
C THR A 37 -0.91 -10.79 7.21
N LEU A 38 -1.86 -11.32 6.43
CA LEU A 38 -1.58 -12.32 5.40
C LEU A 38 -0.58 -11.82 4.35
N VAL A 39 -0.74 -10.60 3.84
CA VAL A 39 0.21 -10.04 2.86
C VAL A 39 1.59 -9.79 3.49
N SER A 40 1.65 -9.40 4.77
CA SER A 40 2.91 -9.23 5.50
C SER A 40 3.63 -10.57 5.69
N THR A 41 2.93 -11.62 6.10
CA THR A 41 3.48 -12.97 6.25
C THR A 41 3.91 -13.55 4.89
N ALA A 42 3.12 -13.36 3.84
CA ALA A 42 3.48 -13.76 2.47
C ALA A 42 4.75 -13.04 1.97
N SER A 43 4.94 -11.77 2.36
CA SER A 43 6.15 -11.01 2.04
C SER A 43 7.38 -11.52 2.79
N LEU A 44 7.22 -11.92 4.07
CA LEU A 44 8.28 -12.54 4.87
C LEU A 44 8.72 -13.86 4.23
N ALA A 45 7.78 -14.73 3.86
CA ALA A 45 8.09 -15.97 3.15
C ALA A 45 8.87 -15.69 1.84
N GLY A 46 8.48 -14.65 1.10
CA GLY A 46 9.21 -14.20 -0.08
C GLY A 46 10.64 -13.74 0.21
N ALA A 47 10.84 -12.94 1.26
CA ALA A 47 12.16 -12.45 1.66
C ALA A 47 13.08 -13.58 2.14
N VAL A 48 12.55 -14.53 2.91
CA VAL A 48 13.23 -15.74 3.36
C VAL A 48 13.64 -16.60 2.16
N LEU A 49 12.71 -16.88 1.25
CA LEU A 49 12.97 -17.63 0.01
C LEU A 49 14.12 -17.00 -0.81
N THR A 50 14.08 -15.69 -1.03
CA THR A 50 15.11 -15.02 -1.83
C THR A 50 16.44 -14.87 -1.10
N GLY A 51 16.42 -14.64 0.22
CA GLY A 51 17.64 -14.48 1.01
C GLY A 51 18.41 -15.78 1.15
N LEU A 52 17.71 -16.88 1.38
CA LEU A 52 18.37 -18.18 1.41
C LEU A 52 18.94 -18.60 0.03
N ARG A 53 18.33 -18.16 -1.08
CA ARG A 53 18.90 -18.33 -2.44
C ARG A 53 20.16 -17.49 -2.66
N HIS A 54 20.40 -16.46 -1.85
CA HIS A 54 21.68 -15.75 -1.80
C HIS A 54 22.70 -16.46 -0.90
N GLY A 55 22.35 -17.61 -0.32
CA GLY A 55 23.17 -18.37 0.61
C GLY A 55 23.06 -17.92 2.07
N TRP A 56 22.11 -17.03 2.39
CA TRP A 56 21.97 -16.50 3.76
C TRP A 56 21.16 -17.45 4.62
N VAL A 57 21.82 -18.08 5.59
CA VAL A 57 21.18 -18.99 6.57
C VAL A 57 20.82 -18.30 7.88
N ASP A 58 21.35 -17.11 8.11
CA ASP A 58 21.17 -16.34 9.33
C ASP A 58 19.79 -15.66 9.39
N TRP A 59 18.93 -16.14 10.29
CA TRP A 59 17.55 -15.63 10.46
C TRP A 59 17.48 -14.13 10.75
N HIS A 60 18.45 -13.57 11.46
CA HIS A 60 18.49 -12.15 11.77
C HIS A 60 18.76 -11.30 10.52
N LEU A 61 19.58 -11.78 9.57
CA LEU A 61 19.81 -11.10 8.29
C LEU A 61 18.57 -11.17 7.40
N LEU A 62 17.89 -12.32 7.38
CA LEU A 62 16.63 -12.50 6.66
C LEU A 62 15.53 -11.58 7.21
N ALA A 63 15.43 -11.46 8.54
CA ALA A 63 14.49 -10.57 9.19
C ALA A 63 14.81 -9.09 8.89
N LEU A 64 16.09 -8.69 8.97
CA LEU A 64 16.52 -7.33 8.67
C LEU A 64 16.20 -6.92 7.23
N ARG A 65 16.46 -7.83 6.28
CA ARG A 65 16.11 -7.66 4.87
C ARG A 65 14.60 -7.54 4.67
N TRP A 66 13.82 -8.43 5.29
CA TRP A 66 12.36 -8.38 5.20
C TRP A 66 11.84 -7.03 5.71
N LEU A 67 12.33 -6.58 6.87
CA LEU A 67 12.00 -5.28 7.43
C LEU A 67 12.36 -4.14 6.47
N ALA A 68 13.52 -4.20 5.81
CA ALA A 68 13.90 -3.20 4.81
C ALA A 68 12.87 -3.10 3.69
N TYR A 69 12.48 -4.22 3.07
CA TYR A 69 11.44 -4.23 2.04
C TYR A 69 10.09 -3.77 2.56
N TRP A 70 9.72 -4.21 3.77
CA TRP A 70 8.41 -3.92 4.35
C TRP A 70 8.25 -2.43 4.68
N PHE A 71 9.24 -1.81 5.33
CA PHE A 71 9.22 -0.38 5.62
C PHE A 71 9.33 0.49 4.36
N LEU A 72 10.19 0.12 3.40
CA LEU A 72 10.28 0.83 2.12
C LEU A 72 8.97 0.74 1.33
N ALA A 73 8.33 -0.43 1.32
CA ALA A 73 7.04 -0.63 0.67
C ALA A 73 5.93 0.24 1.29
N MET A 74 5.90 0.33 2.63
CA MET A 74 4.99 1.23 3.34
C MET A 74 5.23 2.70 3.01
N LEU A 75 6.48 3.15 3.05
CA LEU A 75 6.84 4.53 2.73
C LEU A 75 6.48 4.85 1.28
N LEU A 76 6.94 4.04 0.32
CA LEU A 76 6.68 4.23 -1.11
C LEU A 76 5.19 4.24 -1.42
N GLY A 77 4.45 3.22 -0.96
CA GLY A 77 3.02 3.16 -1.19
C GLY A 77 2.28 4.32 -0.52
N SER A 78 2.60 4.67 0.73
CA SER A 78 1.92 5.80 1.40
C SER A 78 2.17 7.14 0.69
N GLU A 79 3.34 7.35 0.09
CA GLU A 79 3.65 8.51 -0.75
C GLU A 79 2.84 8.50 -2.05
N VAL A 80 2.72 7.35 -2.72
CA VAL A 80 1.82 7.17 -3.87
C VAL A 80 0.37 7.52 -3.50
N TRP A 81 -0.09 7.06 -2.34
CA TRP A 81 -1.43 7.36 -1.82
C TRP A 81 -1.64 8.85 -1.56
N LYS A 82 -0.69 9.49 -0.88
CA LYS A 82 -0.69 10.94 -0.68
C LYS A 82 -0.76 11.68 -2.02
N ILE A 83 0.14 11.42 -2.96
CA ILE A 83 0.28 12.20 -4.20
C ILE A 83 -0.88 11.96 -5.17
N PHE A 84 -1.25 10.69 -5.42
CA PHE A 84 -2.18 10.34 -6.51
C PHE A 84 -3.62 10.09 -6.08
N TYR A 85 -3.83 9.64 -4.83
CA TYR A 85 -5.16 9.19 -4.37
C TYR A 85 -5.85 10.05 -3.29
N LEU A 86 -5.13 10.83 -2.49
CA LEU A 86 -5.70 11.87 -1.61
C LEU A 86 -6.34 13.06 -2.36
N ARG A 87 -7.42 12.88 -3.13
CA ARG A 87 -8.16 14.01 -3.73
C ARG A 87 -9.22 14.48 -2.72
N PRO A 88 -9.14 15.71 -2.18
CA PRO A 88 -10.35 16.42 -1.74
C PRO A 88 -11.21 16.48 -3.00
N SER A 89 -12.38 15.85 -2.98
CA SER A 89 -13.17 15.57 -4.18
C SER A 89 -13.36 16.80 -5.07
N VAL A 90 -13.19 16.62 -6.38
CA VAL A 90 -13.62 17.58 -7.41
C VAL A 90 -15.15 17.56 -7.56
N ALA A 91 -15.82 16.52 -7.04
CA ALA A 91 -17.27 16.30 -7.17
C ALA A 91 -18.11 16.92 -6.04
N LEU A 92 -17.53 17.15 -4.86
CA LEU A 92 -18.13 17.96 -3.81
C LEU A 92 -17.31 19.24 -3.81
N ARG A 93 -17.92 20.43 -3.88
CA ARG A 93 -17.22 21.72 -3.66
C ARG A 93 -16.30 21.61 -2.43
N PRO A 94 -15.25 22.41 -2.25
CA PRO A 94 -14.40 22.35 -1.06
C PRO A 94 -15.23 22.59 0.20
N VAL A 95 -15.82 21.51 0.73
CA VAL A 95 -16.54 21.48 1.99
C VAL A 95 -15.44 21.58 3.04
N PRO A 96 -15.54 22.49 4.02
CA PRO A 96 -14.55 22.62 5.10
C PRO A 96 -14.17 21.27 5.72
N GLU A 97 -15.14 20.36 5.81
CA GLU A 97 -15.00 18.98 6.26
C GLU A 97 -14.01 18.16 5.42
N ALA A 98 -14.03 18.30 4.09
CA ALA A 98 -13.14 17.59 3.19
C ALA A 98 -11.68 18.05 3.34
N VAL A 99 -11.49 19.35 3.53
CA VAL A 99 -10.17 19.93 3.81
C VAL A 99 -9.65 19.42 5.16
N ALA A 100 -10.47 19.53 6.21
CA ALA A 100 -10.09 19.11 7.55
C ALA A 100 -9.81 17.60 7.67
N TYR A 101 -10.56 16.75 6.96
CA TYR A 101 -10.29 15.31 6.88
C TYR A 101 -8.97 15.03 6.14
N GLY A 102 -8.72 15.75 5.04
CA GLY A 102 -7.46 15.71 4.30
C GLY A 102 -6.24 16.04 5.18
N GLU A 103 -6.30 17.15 5.89
CA GLU A 103 -5.24 17.57 6.80
C GLU A 103 -5.02 16.60 7.97
N ALA A 104 -6.10 16.02 8.51
CA ALA A 104 -6.00 15.01 9.56
C ALA A 104 -5.24 13.77 9.06
N MET A 105 -5.50 13.33 7.83
CA MET A 105 -4.74 12.24 7.21
C MET A 105 -3.27 12.61 7.00
N ILE A 106 -2.96 13.83 6.54
CA ILE A 106 -1.56 14.28 6.37
C ILE A 106 -0.82 14.33 7.71
N ARG A 107 -1.46 14.82 8.78
CA ARG A 107 -0.86 14.84 10.13
C ARG A 107 -0.54 13.43 10.63
N LEU A 108 -1.47 12.49 10.45
CA LEU A 108 -1.25 11.09 10.81
C LEU A 108 -0.18 10.44 9.94
N HIS A 109 -0.17 10.70 8.64
CA HIS A 109 0.88 10.24 7.73
C HIS A 109 2.26 10.72 8.17
N ARG A 110 2.42 12.00 8.53
CA ARG A 110 3.67 12.55 9.06
C ARG A 110 4.12 11.84 10.33
N ARG A 111 3.21 11.56 11.28
CA ARG A 111 3.52 10.78 12.50
C ARG A 111 3.99 9.37 12.17
N TRP A 112 3.33 8.71 11.22
CA TRP A 112 3.79 7.40 10.74
C TRP A 112 5.17 7.49 10.09
N GLN A 113 5.46 8.51 9.28
CA GLN A 113 6.78 8.70 8.69
C GLN A 113 7.87 8.90 9.74
N GLN A 114 7.61 9.64 10.81
CA GLN A 114 8.57 9.84 11.91
C GLN A 114 8.99 8.51 12.57
N VAL A 115 8.13 7.49 12.53
CA VAL A 115 8.44 6.13 13.03
C VAL A 115 9.04 5.26 11.92
N LEU A 116 8.44 5.26 10.73
CA LEU A 116 8.82 4.36 9.63
C LEU A 116 10.17 4.73 9.02
N VAL A 117 10.52 6.02 8.94
CA VAL A 117 11.79 6.47 8.36
C VAL A 117 13.00 5.94 9.12
N PRO A 118 13.17 6.16 10.44
CA PRO A 118 14.34 5.64 11.15
C PRO A 118 14.43 4.11 11.09
N LEU A 119 13.29 3.41 11.14
CA LEU A 119 13.23 1.95 11.00
C LEU A 119 13.65 1.50 9.60
N ALA A 120 13.18 2.18 8.55
CA ALA A 120 13.58 1.92 7.17
C ALA A 120 15.08 2.17 6.96
N VAL A 121 15.62 3.25 7.50
CA VAL A 121 17.04 3.59 7.40
C VAL A 121 17.90 2.54 8.09
N ALA A 122 17.55 2.14 9.31
CA ALA A 122 18.27 1.10 10.04
C ALA A 122 18.23 -0.24 9.30
N ALA A 123 17.04 -0.65 8.83
CA ALA A 123 16.87 -1.93 8.14
C ALA A 123 17.54 -1.95 6.76
N ALA A 124 17.35 -0.91 5.94
CA ALA A 124 17.95 -0.80 4.62
C ALA A 124 19.47 -0.60 4.71
N GLY A 125 19.95 0.25 5.61
CA GLY A 125 21.38 0.46 5.84
C GLY A 125 22.09 -0.82 6.28
N GLY A 126 21.51 -1.56 7.22
CA GLY A 126 22.04 -2.86 7.64
C GLY A 126 22.01 -3.89 6.50
N THR A 127 20.93 -3.95 5.73
CA THR A 127 20.82 -4.84 4.55
C THR A 127 21.87 -4.51 3.48
N LEU A 128 22.08 -3.23 3.17
CA LEU A 128 23.09 -2.78 2.22
C LEU A 128 24.52 -3.04 2.71
N ALA A 129 24.78 -2.89 4.01
CA ALA A 129 26.06 -3.21 4.61
C ALA A 129 26.40 -4.70 4.54
N ILE A 130 25.39 -5.58 4.65
CA ILE A 130 25.57 -7.02 4.43
C ILE A 130 25.91 -7.28 2.96
N TYR A 131 25.12 -6.72 2.04
CA TYR A 131 25.34 -6.91 0.61
C TYR A 131 26.72 -6.44 0.13
N SER A 132 27.18 -5.29 0.61
CA SER A 132 28.49 -4.73 0.20
C SER A 132 29.66 -5.59 0.66
N ARG A 133 29.52 -6.33 1.77
CA ARG A 133 30.54 -7.27 2.27
C ARG A 133 30.46 -8.63 1.59
N SER A 134 29.26 -9.13 1.33
CA SER A 134 29.07 -10.50 0.82
C SER A 134 29.19 -10.61 -0.70
N ALA A 135 29.04 -9.52 -1.45
CA ALA A 135 29.00 -9.56 -2.91
C ALA A 135 29.58 -8.31 -3.58
N PRO A 136 30.92 -8.26 -3.79
CA PRO A 136 31.59 -7.10 -4.39
C PRO A 136 31.05 -6.71 -5.77
N LYS A 137 30.62 -7.68 -6.57
CA LYS A 137 30.01 -7.45 -7.90
C LYS A 137 28.66 -6.72 -7.83
N ALA A 138 28.04 -6.69 -6.66
CA ALA A 138 26.76 -6.05 -6.40
C ALA A 138 26.90 -4.63 -5.81
N LEU A 139 28.13 -4.19 -5.55
CA LEU A 139 28.43 -2.88 -4.97
C LEU A 139 27.79 -1.71 -5.74
N PRO A 140 27.80 -1.65 -7.09
CA PRO A 140 27.16 -0.56 -7.81
C PRO A 140 25.66 -0.42 -7.49
N TRP A 141 24.94 -1.55 -7.42
CA TRP A 141 23.53 -1.55 -7.07
C TRP A 141 23.28 -1.16 -5.61
N ALA A 142 24.16 -1.59 -4.70
CA ALA A 142 24.09 -1.19 -3.30
C ALA A 142 24.32 0.33 -3.13
N LEU A 143 25.26 0.91 -3.87
CA LEU A 143 25.51 2.36 -3.88
C LEU A 143 24.33 3.13 -4.49
N LEU A 144 23.75 2.64 -5.59
CA LEU A 144 22.54 3.24 -6.18
C LEU A 144 21.36 3.19 -5.22
N ALA A 145 21.14 2.06 -4.54
CA ALA A 145 20.09 1.93 -3.53
C ALA A 145 20.32 2.88 -2.35
N GLY A 146 21.57 2.97 -1.86
CA GLY A 146 21.95 3.90 -0.79
C GLY A 146 21.75 5.37 -1.18
N GLY A 147 22.19 5.76 -2.38
CA GLY A 147 21.99 7.12 -2.90
C GLY A 147 20.53 7.48 -3.06
N ALA A 148 19.72 6.57 -3.64
CA ALA A 148 18.27 6.77 -3.78
C ALA A 148 17.55 6.87 -2.43
N LEU A 149 17.97 6.10 -1.43
CA LEU A 149 17.47 6.21 -0.06
C LEU A 149 17.79 7.59 0.54
N VAL A 150 19.03 8.09 0.36
CA VAL A 150 19.38 9.45 0.81
C VAL A 150 18.50 10.50 0.12
N THR A 151 18.27 10.40 -1.19
CA THR A 151 17.34 11.30 -1.91
C THR A 151 15.93 11.25 -1.34
N ALA A 152 15.43 10.05 -1.02
CA ALA A 152 14.12 9.89 -0.38
C ALA A 152 14.06 10.59 0.98
N LEU A 153 15.08 10.40 1.82
CA LEU A 153 15.15 11.01 3.15
C LEU A 153 15.17 12.53 3.09
N VAL A 154 15.93 13.10 2.14
CA VAL A 154 15.93 14.55 1.90
C VAL A 154 14.54 15.03 1.51
N GLY A 155 13.86 14.34 0.58
CA GLY A 155 12.48 14.68 0.20
C GLY A 155 11.51 14.65 1.39
N ILE A 156 11.58 13.60 2.23
CA ILE A 156 10.71 13.45 3.41
C ILE A 156 11.03 14.54 4.44
N ALA A 157 12.30 14.77 4.77
CA ALA A 157 12.72 15.77 5.73
C ALA A 157 12.31 17.18 5.29
N LEU A 158 12.49 17.52 4.01
CA LEU A 158 12.00 18.78 3.45
C LEU A 158 10.48 18.90 3.55
N GLY A 159 9.75 17.80 3.37
CA GLY A 159 8.29 17.76 3.56
C GLY A 159 7.84 17.94 5.02
N TRP A 160 8.65 17.53 6.00
CA TRP A 160 8.34 17.75 7.42
C TRP A 160 8.44 19.21 7.83
N LEU A 161 9.33 19.98 7.19
CA LEU A 161 9.50 21.41 7.43
C LEU A 161 8.36 22.26 6.88
N ARG A 162 7.49 21.68 6.03
CA ARG A 162 6.41 22.40 5.37
C ARG A 162 5.10 22.38 6.19
N PRO A 163 4.27 23.42 6.08
CA PRO A 163 2.93 23.43 6.69
C PRO A 163 2.10 22.25 6.21
N VAL A 164 1.12 21.81 7.01
CA VAL A 164 0.24 20.67 6.66
C VAL A 164 -0.67 21.02 5.47
N GLU A 165 -0.94 22.31 5.31
CA GLU A 165 -1.75 22.94 4.26
C GLU A 165 -1.01 22.96 2.91
N ALA A 166 0.32 22.79 2.95
CA ALA A 166 1.19 22.81 1.79
C ALA A 166 1.07 21.46 1.05
N ARG A 167 0.27 21.52 -0.02
CA ARG A 167 -0.45 20.38 -0.62
C ARG A 167 0.47 19.30 -1.20
N ARG A 168 -0.02 18.07 -1.16
CA ARG A 168 0.01 16.95 -2.15
C ARG A 168 0.97 16.92 -3.37
N GLN A 169 1.32 18.04 -3.96
CA GLN A 169 2.14 18.17 -5.18
C GLN A 169 3.44 18.96 -4.95
N GLU A 170 3.86 19.13 -3.71
CA GLU A 170 5.13 19.77 -3.42
C GLU A 170 6.31 19.00 -4.05
N PRO A 171 7.33 19.72 -4.56
CA PRO A 171 8.56 19.11 -5.07
C PRO A 171 9.17 18.11 -4.08
N ALA A 172 9.12 18.40 -2.77
CA ALA A 172 9.63 17.53 -1.72
C ALA A 172 8.95 16.14 -1.68
N SER A 173 7.61 16.10 -1.88
CA SER A 173 6.88 14.82 -1.93
C SER A 173 7.24 14.03 -3.19
N TRP A 174 7.43 14.70 -4.33
CA TRP A 174 7.93 14.06 -5.54
C TRP A 174 9.35 13.54 -5.40
N THR A 175 10.25 14.30 -4.77
CA THR A 175 11.61 13.86 -4.46
C THR A 175 11.59 12.61 -3.56
N ALA A 176 10.74 12.61 -2.52
CA ALA A 176 10.55 11.44 -1.66
C ALA A 176 10.06 10.23 -2.46
N LEU A 177 9.01 10.39 -3.26
CA LEU A 177 8.44 9.34 -4.09
C LEU A 177 9.47 8.76 -5.07
N LEU A 178 10.16 9.61 -5.82
CA LEU A 178 11.15 9.18 -6.83
C LEU A 178 12.35 8.50 -6.18
N GLY A 179 12.85 9.04 -5.05
CA GLY A 179 13.93 8.41 -4.28
C GLY A 179 13.52 7.03 -3.76
N LEU A 180 12.31 6.89 -3.20
CA LEU A 180 11.80 5.61 -2.71
C LEU A 180 11.59 4.60 -3.86
N ALA A 181 11.02 5.05 -4.98
CA ALA A 181 10.79 4.19 -6.14
C ALA A 181 12.12 3.70 -6.74
N ALA A 182 13.11 4.57 -6.87
CA ALA A 182 14.45 4.24 -7.33
C ALA A 182 15.18 3.33 -6.32
N GLY A 183 15.06 3.57 -5.02
CA GLY A 183 15.66 2.74 -3.98
C GLY A 183 15.10 1.32 -3.98
N VAL A 184 13.76 1.18 -4.05
CA VAL A 184 13.10 -0.13 -4.19
C VAL A 184 13.50 -0.82 -5.50
N ALA A 185 13.61 -0.08 -6.60
CA ALA A 185 14.04 -0.63 -7.88
C ALA A 185 15.50 -1.12 -7.84
N ALA A 186 16.42 -0.35 -7.26
CA ALA A 186 17.82 -0.72 -7.07
C ALA A 186 17.97 -1.93 -6.15
N MET A 187 17.18 -2.01 -5.07
CA MET A 187 17.11 -3.20 -4.21
C MET A 187 16.57 -4.44 -4.95
N GLY A 188 15.63 -4.25 -5.88
CA GLY A 188 15.14 -5.32 -6.75
C GLY A 188 16.18 -5.81 -7.77
N ALA A 189 16.92 -4.88 -8.38
CA ALA A 189 18.01 -5.19 -9.30
C ALA A 189 19.16 -5.89 -8.58
N LEU A 190 19.52 -5.40 -7.38
CA LEU A 190 20.49 -6.03 -6.48
C LEU A 190 20.09 -7.48 -6.18
N ASP A 191 18.83 -7.72 -5.82
CA ASP A 191 18.31 -9.05 -5.55
C ASP A 191 18.52 -10.03 -6.69
N VAL A 192 18.21 -9.62 -7.92
CA VAL A 192 18.37 -10.46 -9.11
C VAL A 192 19.84 -10.65 -9.46
N SER A 193 20.68 -9.63 -9.27
CA SER A 193 22.13 -9.71 -9.55
C SER A 193 22.86 -10.76 -8.70
N LEU A 194 22.27 -11.12 -7.55
CA LEU A 194 22.80 -12.07 -6.58
C LEU A 194 22.18 -13.46 -6.67
N GLN A 195 21.12 -13.63 -7.46
CA GLN A 195 20.52 -14.94 -7.66
C GLN A 195 21.47 -15.83 -8.46
N GLN A 196 21.83 -16.97 -7.88
CA GLN A 196 22.51 -18.04 -8.60
C GLN A 196 21.55 -18.66 -9.61
N ALA A 197 22.02 -18.85 -10.84
CA ALA A 197 21.35 -19.42 -12.02
C ALA A 197 19.82 -19.64 -11.88
N ALA A 198 19.05 -18.73 -12.47
CA ALA A 198 17.68 -19.03 -12.90
C ALA A 198 17.75 -19.80 -14.23
N LEU A 199 16.60 -20.31 -14.70
CA LEU A 199 16.42 -20.68 -16.11
C LEU A 199 17.01 -19.59 -17.04
N ASP A 200 17.35 -19.94 -18.29
CA ASP A 200 18.02 -19.08 -19.32
C ASP A 200 17.23 -17.82 -19.77
N LEU A 201 16.39 -17.27 -18.90
CA LEU A 201 15.77 -15.97 -19.10
C LEU A 201 16.81 -14.85 -19.06
N PRO A 202 16.65 -13.84 -19.93
CA PRO A 202 17.56 -12.71 -19.93
C PRO A 202 17.45 -11.93 -18.61
N ARG A 203 18.60 -11.59 -18.01
CA ARG A 203 18.66 -10.93 -16.69
C ARG A 203 17.85 -9.65 -16.60
N TRP A 204 17.78 -8.85 -17.67
CA TRP A 204 17.00 -7.61 -17.68
C TRP A 204 15.51 -7.85 -17.46
N LEU A 205 14.98 -8.99 -17.94
CA LEU A 205 13.58 -9.36 -17.75
C LEU A 205 13.31 -9.72 -16.29
N LEU A 206 14.22 -10.47 -15.66
CA LEU A 206 14.14 -10.82 -14.24
C LEU A 206 14.20 -9.57 -13.36
N ILE A 207 15.10 -8.63 -13.67
CA ILE A 207 15.21 -7.33 -12.99
C ILE A 207 13.89 -6.56 -13.13
N GLY A 208 13.39 -6.39 -14.36
CA GLY A 208 12.14 -5.67 -14.63
C GLY A 208 10.96 -6.29 -13.88
N ASN A 209 10.84 -7.62 -13.91
CA ASN A 209 9.81 -8.36 -13.18
C ASN A 209 9.93 -8.17 -11.66
N ARG A 210 11.15 -8.18 -11.10
CA ARG A 210 11.37 -7.97 -9.66
C ARG A 210 11.01 -6.55 -9.24
N ILE A 211 11.39 -5.55 -10.03
CA ILE A 211 11.03 -4.14 -9.78
C ILE A 211 9.52 -3.98 -9.81
N LEU A 212 8.85 -4.50 -10.85
CA LEU A 212 7.40 -4.43 -10.99
C LEU A 212 6.68 -5.11 -9.81
N HIS A 213 7.16 -6.29 -9.39
CA HIS A 213 6.61 -7.00 -8.22
C HIS A 213 6.74 -6.16 -6.94
N LEU A 214 7.90 -5.55 -6.70
CA LEU A 214 8.16 -4.75 -5.49
C LEU A 214 7.38 -3.43 -5.50
N TRP A 215 7.24 -2.77 -6.64
CA TRP A 215 6.40 -1.57 -6.78
C TRP A 215 4.92 -1.89 -6.58
N ALA A 216 4.42 -2.99 -7.18
CA ALA A 216 3.06 -3.44 -6.97
C ALA A 216 2.83 -3.79 -5.48
N PHE A 217 3.75 -4.54 -4.87
CA PHE A 217 3.72 -4.83 -3.43
C PHE A 217 3.70 -3.56 -2.58
N SER A 218 4.51 -2.56 -2.94
CA SER A 218 4.55 -1.25 -2.26
C SER A 218 3.22 -0.51 -2.38
N ALA A 219 2.64 -0.46 -3.57
CA ALA A 219 1.34 0.18 -3.81
C ALA A 219 0.21 -0.47 -2.99
N TRP A 220 0.22 -1.81 -2.85
CA TRP A 220 -0.74 -2.50 -1.98
C TRP A 220 -0.45 -2.23 -0.51
N LEU A 221 0.75 -2.54 -0.01
CA LEU A 221 1.05 -2.47 1.42
C LEU A 221 0.93 -1.04 1.95
N GLY A 222 1.46 -0.05 1.24
CA GLY A 222 1.31 1.35 1.63
C GLY A 222 -0.11 1.88 1.46
N GLY A 223 -0.91 1.31 0.54
CA GLY A 223 -2.34 1.58 0.47
C GLY A 223 -3.15 0.99 1.62
N ALA A 224 -2.79 -0.21 2.05
CA ALA A 224 -3.36 -0.80 3.26
C ALA A 224 -2.96 0.02 4.49
N LEU A 225 -1.70 0.47 4.59
CA LEU A 225 -1.25 1.39 5.64
C LEU A 225 -2.11 2.65 5.66
N TRP A 226 -2.27 3.29 4.49
CA TRP A 226 -3.06 4.51 4.34
C TRP A 226 -4.50 4.32 4.79
N ASN A 227 -5.19 3.30 4.29
CA ASN A 227 -6.61 3.13 4.59
C ASN A 227 -6.84 2.68 6.04
N ILE A 228 -6.06 1.73 6.56
CA ILE A 228 -6.28 1.14 7.88
C ILE A 228 -5.79 2.07 9.02
N PHE A 229 -4.62 2.69 8.87
CA PHE A 229 -3.94 3.37 9.96
C PHE A 229 -3.87 4.89 9.82
N ILE A 230 -4.31 5.46 8.69
CA ILE A 230 -4.36 6.91 8.46
C ILE A 230 -5.80 7.37 8.23
N ALA A 231 -6.49 6.87 7.21
CA ALA A 231 -7.83 7.30 6.83
C ALA A 231 -8.88 6.96 7.91
N VAL A 232 -8.93 5.71 8.37
CA VAL A 232 -9.89 5.29 9.40
C VAL A 232 -9.71 6.05 10.72
N PRO A 233 -8.51 6.18 11.29
CA PRO A 233 -8.32 6.99 12.49
C PRO A 233 -8.62 8.48 12.28
N ALA A 234 -8.31 9.06 11.11
CA ALA A 234 -8.71 10.42 10.77
C ALA A 234 -10.24 10.58 10.75
N GLY A 235 -10.96 9.58 10.24
CA GLY A 235 -12.43 9.56 10.18
C GLY A 235 -13.08 9.41 11.56
N ARG A 236 -12.50 8.61 12.45
CA ARG A 236 -12.98 8.45 13.84
C ARG A 236 -12.93 9.73 14.67
N VAL A 237 -12.03 10.65 14.34
CA VAL A 237 -11.97 11.96 15.03
C VAL A 237 -13.03 12.94 14.47
N ARG A 238 -13.65 12.61 13.32
CA ARG A 238 -14.64 13.44 12.62
C ARG A 238 -15.85 12.58 12.22
N GLU A 239 -16.60 12.14 13.23
CA GLU A 239 -17.78 11.28 13.04
C GLU A 239 -18.98 12.06 12.47
N ASN A 240 -18.89 12.50 11.21
CA ASN A 240 -19.99 13.11 10.47
C ASN A 240 -20.19 12.43 9.11
N MET A 241 -21.33 12.69 8.47
CA MET A 241 -21.70 11.98 7.25
C MET A 241 -20.86 12.36 6.04
N ASP A 242 -20.41 13.62 5.96
CA ASP A 242 -19.47 14.05 4.93
C ASP A 242 -18.16 13.25 4.99
N THR A 243 -17.64 13.01 6.19
CA THR A 243 -16.41 12.24 6.40
C THR A 243 -16.59 10.78 6.00
N VAL A 244 -17.76 10.19 6.27
CA VAL A 244 -18.10 8.84 5.84
C VAL A 244 -18.14 8.74 4.31
N ILE A 245 -18.79 9.69 3.63
CA ILE A 245 -18.85 9.77 2.17
C ILE A 245 -17.44 9.89 1.57
N LEU A 246 -16.62 10.79 2.12
CA LEU A 246 -15.24 10.99 1.68
C LEU A 246 -14.37 9.76 1.91
N ALA A 247 -14.52 9.07 3.05
CA ALA A 247 -13.84 7.82 3.33
C ALA A 247 -14.24 6.72 2.34
N ASN A 248 -15.52 6.65 1.96
CA ASN A 248 -15.97 5.69 0.96
C ASN A 248 -15.34 5.94 -0.43
N PHE A 249 -15.25 7.20 -0.88
CA PHE A 249 -14.54 7.52 -2.13
C PHE A 249 -13.06 7.16 -2.10
N GLN A 250 -12.39 7.29 -0.95
CA GLN A 250 -11.01 6.83 -0.79
C GLN A 250 -10.90 5.30 -0.90
N LEU A 251 -11.82 4.57 -0.28
CA LEU A 251 -11.86 3.12 -0.36
C LEU A 251 -12.14 2.62 -1.79
N GLU A 252 -13.02 3.26 -2.55
CA GLU A 252 -13.28 2.85 -3.93
C GLU A 252 -12.04 2.99 -4.81
N ARG A 253 -11.28 4.08 -4.63
CA ARG A 253 -9.98 4.24 -5.31
C ARG A 253 -9.02 3.13 -4.92
N PHE A 254 -9.00 2.73 -3.65
CA PHE A 254 -8.15 1.63 -3.19
C PHE A 254 -8.55 0.32 -3.87
N ARG A 255 -9.84 0.03 -4.02
CA ARG A 255 -10.32 -1.15 -4.75
C ARG A 255 -9.86 -1.14 -6.20
N VAL A 256 -9.98 -0.01 -6.89
CA VAL A 256 -9.50 0.13 -8.28
C VAL A 256 -8.00 -0.16 -8.38
N VAL A 257 -7.20 0.38 -7.46
CA VAL A 257 -5.75 0.12 -7.41
C VAL A 257 -5.45 -1.35 -7.15
N VAL A 258 -6.10 -1.95 -6.16
CA VAL A 258 -5.90 -3.36 -5.81
C VAL A 258 -6.31 -4.29 -6.96
N ARG A 259 -7.36 -3.97 -7.73
CA ARG A 259 -7.75 -4.74 -8.93
C ARG A 259 -6.64 -4.81 -9.98
N ALA A 260 -5.76 -3.81 -10.08
CA ALA A 260 -4.60 -3.83 -10.97
C ALA A 260 -3.35 -4.42 -10.30
N VAL A 261 -3.10 -4.06 -9.05
CA VAL A 261 -1.91 -4.46 -8.29
C VAL A 261 -1.92 -5.94 -7.94
N PHE A 262 -3.09 -6.50 -7.60
CA PHE A 262 -3.22 -7.90 -7.20
C PHE A 262 -2.84 -8.86 -8.35
N PRO A 263 -3.43 -8.79 -9.55
CA PRO A 263 -2.99 -9.59 -10.69
C PRO A 263 -1.50 -9.41 -11.00
N THR A 264 -1.00 -8.16 -10.90
CA THR A 264 0.42 -7.88 -11.13
C THR A 264 1.32 -8.67 -10.17
N ILE A 265 1.02 -8.68 -8.87
CA ILE A 265 1.79 -9.42 -7.86
C ILE A 265 1.71 -10.93 -8.10
N VAL A 266 0.53 -11.44 -8.45
CA VAL A 266 0.33 -12.87 -8.75
C VAL A 266 1.16 -13.26 -9.97
N LEU A 267 0.98 -12.58 -11.10
CA LEU A 267 1.68 -12.90 -12.36
C LEU A 267 3.19 -12.77 -12.22
N THR A 268 3.68 -11.67 -11.65
CA THR A 268 5.11 -11.46 -11.44
C THR A 268 5.71 -12.45 -10.43
N GLY A 269 4.93 -12.87 -9.42
CA GLY A 269 5.30 -13.91 -8.46
C GLY A 269 5.36 -15.31 -9.07
N LEU A 270 4.38 -15.65 -9.91
CA LEU A 270 4.38 -16.89 -10.69
C LEU A 270 5.55 -16.94 -11.66
N LEU A 271 5.86 -15.83 -12.33
CA LEU A 271 7.05 -15.73 -13.19
C LEU A 271 8.35 -15.93 -12.38
N GLN A 272 8.45 -15.40 -11.16
CA GLN A 272 9.59 -15.65 -10.27
C GLN A 272 9.69 -17.12 -9.86
N ALA A 273 8.57 -17.76 -9.50
CA ALA A 273 8.53 -19.17 -9.13
C ALA A 273 8.92 -20.08 -10.32
N TRP A 274 8.36 -19.80 -11.50
CA TRP A 274 8.69 -20.49 -12.73
C TRP A 274 10.16 -20.30 -13.10
N ALA A 275 10.71 -19.08 -13.01
CA ALA A 275 12.13 -18.84 -13.24
C ALA A 275 13.06 -19.63 -12.28
N MET A 276 12.55 -20.00 -11.10
CA MET A 276 13.28 -20.78 -10.10
C MET A 276 13.20 -22.30 -10.29
N PHE A 277 12.01 -22.85 -10.58
CA PHE A 277 11.79 -24.31 -10.59
C PHE A 277 11.33 -24.87 -11.95
N GLY A 278 11.06 -24.00 -12.92
CA GLY A 278 10.48 -24.38 -14.20
C GLY A 278 9.10 -25.02 -14.06
N TRP A 279 8.84 -25.97 -14.95
CA TRP A 279 7.58 -26.72 -15.03
C TRP A 279 7.56 -27.99 -14.17
N SER A 280 8.69 -28.38 -13.58
CA SER A 280 8.73 -29.59 -12.75
C SER A 280 7.98 -29.36 -11.44
N LEU A 281 7.05 -30.26 -11.11
CA LEU A 281 6.29 -30.22 -9.85
C LEU A 281 7.09 -30.78 -8.66
N GLU A 282 8.08 -31.64 -8.92
CA GLU A 282 8.86 -32.31 -7.89
C GLU A 282 9.55 -31.32 -6.93
N PRO A 283 10.24 -30.26 -7.39
CA PRO A 283 10.87 -29.28 -6.49
C PRO A 283 9.85 -28.56 -5.59
N TYR A 284 8.62 -28.35 -6.06
CA TYR A 284 7.58 -27.68 -5.28
C TYR A 284 7.11 -28.51 -4.09
N LEU A 285 7.13 -29.84 -4.22
CA LEU A 285 6.61 -30.77 -3.21
C LEU A 285 7.71 -31.37 -2.33
N SER A 286 8.93 -31.48 -2.84
CA SER A 286 10.05 -32.16 -2.16
C SER A 286 11.00 -31.22 -1.41
N THR A 287 11.02 -29.93 -1.75
CA THR A 287 11.99 -28.99 -1.17
C THR A 287 11.35 -27.99 -0.23
N THR A 288 12.08 -27.54 0.79
CA THR A 288 11.66 -26.44 1.68
C THR A 288 11.34 -25.17 0.88
N TRP A 289 12.06 -24.93 -0.22
CA TRP A 289 11.79 -23.80 -1.13
C TRP A 289 10.42 -23.90 -1.78
N GLY A 290 10.10 -25.09 -2.27
CA GLY A 290 8.82 -25.42 -2.87
C GLY A 290 7.66 -25.16 -1.91
N TRP A 291 7.78 -25.65 -0.67
CA TRP A 291 6.79 -25.41 0.37
C TRP A 291 6.58 -23.93 0.70
N LEU A 292 7.63 -23.11 0.70
CA LEU A 292 7.48 -21.66 0.88
C LEU A 292 6.71 -21.00 -0.27
N VAL A 293 6.95 -21.44 -1.52
CA VAL A 293 6.18 -20.96 -2.67
C VAL A 293 4.72 -21.39 -2.58
N LEU A 294 4.44 -22.65 -2.24
CA LEU A 294 3.08 -23.16 -2.08
C LEU A 294 2.35 -22.48 -0.92
N ALA A 295 3.01 -22.27 0.21
CA ALA A 295 2.45 -21.54 1.34
C ALA A 295 2.09 -20.09 0.96
N LYS A 296 2.99 -19.41 0.23
CA LYS A 296 2.72 -18.06 -0.29
C LYS A 296 1.54 -18.06 -1.26
N LEU A 297 1.47 -19.03 -2.17
CA LEU A 297 0.34 -19.18 -3.09
C LEU A 297 -0.96 -19.42 -2.32
N GLY A 298 -0.97 -20.28 -1.30
CA GLY A 298 -2.12 -20.52 -0.42
C GLY A 298 -2.58 -19.25 0.30
N MET A 299 -1.66 -18.43 0.81
CA MET A 299 -2.00 -17.12 1.41
C MET A 299 -2.61 -16.16 0.38
N ILE A 300 -2.07 -16.13 -0.83
CA ILE A 300 -2.61 -15.32 -1.94
C ILE A 300 -4.02 -15.80 -2.31
N LEU A 301 -4.24 -17.11 -2.46
CA LEU A 301 -5.57 -17.68 -2.74
C LEU A 301 -6.56 -17.40 -1.61
N SER A 302 -6.10 -17.42 -0.35
CA SER A 302 -6.90 -17.03 0.81
C SER A 302 -7.30 -15.55 0.73
N LEU A 303 -6.38 -14.67 0.31
CA LEU A 303 -6.69 -13.26 0.06
C LEU A 303 -7.72 -13.10 -1.08
N VAL A 304 -7.59 -13.84 -2.18
CA VAL A 304 -8.61 -13.87 -3.24
C VAL A 304 -9.96 -14.28 -2.67
N GLY A 305 -9.99 -15.37 -1.90
CA GLY A 305 -11.17 -15.84 -1.21
C GLY A 305 -11.81 -14.73 -0.39
N ILE A 306 -11.05 -14.08 0.49
CA ILE A 306 -11.53 -12.94 1.30
C ILE A 306 -12.08 -11.82 0.42
N PHE A 307 -11.41 -11.43 -0.67
CA PHE A 307 -11.87 -10.35 -1.55
C PHE A 307 -13.11 -10.70 -2.38
N ILE A 308 -13.31 -11.98 -2.73
CA ILE A 308 -14.49 -12.47 -3.44
C ILE A 308 -15.66 -12.65 -2.47
N THR A 309 -15.44 -13.32 -1.33
CA THR A 309 -16.49 -13.69 -0.37
C THR A 309 -16.89 -12.54 0.53
N CYS A 310 -16.02 -11.56 0.72
CA CYS A 310 -16.44 -10.26 1.21
C CYS A 310 -16.52 -9.33 0.00
N PRO A 311 -17.72 -9.10 -0.56
CA PRO A 311 -18.56 -8.02 -0.14
C PRO A 311 -17.91 -6.76 0.36
N MET A 312 -16.71 -6.37 -0.04
CA MET A 312 -16.04 -5.33 0.70
C MET A 312 -16.67 -3.96 0.43
N TRP A 313 -17.79 -3.87 -0.33
CA TRP A 313 -19.13 -3.43 0.12
C TRP A 313 -20.12 -3.35 -1.06
N GLY A 314 -20.70 -4.48 -1.46
CA GLY A 314 -21.93 -4.50 -2.26
C GLY A 314 -23.20 -4.55 -1.40
N ALA A 315 -23.05 -4.95 -0.14
CA ALA A 315 -24.09 -4.90 0.89
C ALA A 315 -23.36 -4.88 2.24
N CYS A 316 -23.92 -4.20 3.24
CA CYS A 316 -23.43 -4.15 4.63
C CYS A 316 -22.24 -3.21 4.90
N SER A 317 -22.48 -1.91 4.71
CA SER A 317 -21.86 -0.91 5.58
C SER A 317 -22.08 -1.29 7.05
N PRO A 318 -21.06 -1.27 7.94
CA PRO A 318 -21.20 -1.38 9.38
C PRO A 318 -22.12 -0.30 10.00
N ILE A 319 -22.43 0.74 9.22
CA ILE A 319 -23.41 1.79 9.51
C ILE A 319 -24.79 1.27 9.13
N ARG A 320 -25.68 1.07 10.11
CA ARG A 320 -27.11 0.91 9.81
C ARG A 320 -27.59 2.18 9.09
N GLY A 321 -28.08 2.03 7.86
CA GLY A 321 -28.71 3.11 7.09
C GLY A 321 -27.91 3.67 5.91
N VAL A 322 -26.69 3.21 5.65
CA VAL A 322 -25.98 3.54 4.40
C VAL A 322 -26.02 2.32 3.49
N CYS A 323 -27.20 2.11 2.89
CA CYS A 323 -27.30 1.47 1.59
C CYS A 323 -26.81 2.45 0.52
N ASN A 324 -26.58 1.94 -0.68
CA ASN A 324 -25.91 2.55 -1.82
C ASN A 324 -25.87 4.10 -1.78
N LEU A 325 -24.70 4.73 -1.85
CA LEU A 325 -24.63 6.21 -1.90
C LEU A 325 -25.44 6.78 -3.08
N GLU A 326 -25.67 5.96 -4.11
CA GLU A 326 -26.56 6.24 -5.23
C GLU A 326 -28.00 6.52 -4.77
N ASP A 327 -28.48 5.90 -3.68
CA ASP A 327 -29.80 6.11 -3.09
C ASP A 327 -29.93 7.49 -2.41
N LEU A 328 -28.82 8.06 -1.90
CA LEU A 328 -28.78 9.41 -1.33
C LEU A 328 -28.84 10.51 -2.41
N PHE A 329 -28.58 10.15 -3.67
CA PHE A 329 -28.62 11.06 -4.81
C PHE A 329 -29.70 10.68 -5.82
N ALA A 330 -30.52 9.66 -5.52
CA ALA A 330 -31.68 9.32 -6.32
C ALA A 330 -32.72 10.44 -6.17
N PRO A 331 -33.26 10.97 -7.29
CA PRO A 331 -34.37 11.91 -7.20
C PRO A 331 -35.54 11.22 -6.48
N GLU A 332 -36.14 11.91 -5.50
CA GLU A 332 -37.39 11.45 -4.90
C GLU A 332 -38.41 11.29 -6.04
N GLU A 333 -38.80 10.04 -6.34
CA GLU A 333 -39.96 9.82 -7.19
C GLU A 333 -41.15 10.38 -6.41
N GLU A 334 -41.67 11.53 -6.86
CA GLU A 334 -42.95 12.08 -6.39
C GLU A 334 -44.01 10.99 -6.53
N GLU A 335 -44.41 10.39 -5.41
CA GLU A 335 -45.61 9.57 -5.33
C GLU A 335 -46.80 10.44 -5.73
N ALA A 336 -47.29 10.23 -6.96
CA ALA A 336 -48.49 10.84 -7.51
C ALA A 336 -49.77 10.22 -6.94
#